data_AF-A0A846GMY9-F1
#
_entry.id   AF-A0A846GMY9-F1
#
_cell.length_a   1.000
_cell.length_b   1.000
_cell.length_c   1.000
_cell.angle_alpha   90.00
_cell.angle_beta   90.00
_cell.angle_gamma   90.00
#
_symmetry.space_group_name_H-M   'P 1'
#
loop_
_entity.id
_entity.type
_entity.pdbx_description
1 polymer ?
#
loop_
_entity_poly.entity_id
_entity_poly.type
_entity_poly.pdbx_seq_one_letter_code
_entity_poly.pdbx_strand_id
1 'polypeptide(L)'
;MSKQIQHLVIKSKQDTIENQQRYQVLAELVEHILRTRKVCRPRPGHPLSGIYLEIYQTVQEQLNHQLEEDIDSPYLQMTSEKEWASWRDSLFKKVLDESRLQQLALEAQRHQPHSPERFYALTELLNAIKLSGKLCYRGKFSPEVYDDAVNRTLYYVYQNLNHYNQAKGKFIAWVNYRLDKMLQKAQQDLNDPFIQAQSGKIVRIKYQLNALIKSTKLDSVIFWITLSIKGLIIDKTQISNVTKIMMVLLLLSQLIAKDRTKGDSLVFEMAKASLPFSSNFSELTGESMTIETVAQPETELTLYDQLRYYFKADPEKLLQKHIKNHPSATLQVIGLAYLDGKKWQEISDSLGIKISSLNNFFQRNIRKLSPEIKRYIEEELG
;
A
#
# COMPACT_ATOMS: atom_id res chain seq x y z
N MET A 1 -11.96 14.87 -22.77
CA MET A 1 -10.78 14.87 -23.66
C MET A 1 -11.07 14.12 -24.97
N SER A 2 -11.84 13.02 -24.94
CA SER A 2 -12.17 12.19 -26.12
C SER A 2 -12.71 12.99 -27.31
N LYS A 3 -13.64 13.92 -27.10
CA LYS A 3 -14.27 14.68 -28.21
C LYS A 3 -13.26 15.46 -29.07
N GLN A 4 -12.20 16.00 -28.45
CA GLN A 4 -11.13 16.70 -29.19
C GLN A 4 -10.25 15.71 -29.96
N ILE A 5 -9.86 14.60 -29.32
CA ILE A 5 -9.09 13.52 -29.96
C ILE A 5 -9.87 12.93 -31.15
N GLN A 6 -11.15 12.63 -30.98
CA GLN A 6 -12.04 12.14 -32.05
C GLN A 6 -12.15 13.16 -33.19
N HIS A 7 -12.32 14.45 -32.88
CA HIS A 7 -12.37 15.50 -33.90
C HIS A 7 -11.05 15.62 -34.68
N LEU A 8 -9.90 15.54 -34.01
CA LEU A 8 -8.58 15.56 -34.65
C LEU A 8 -8.37 14.34 -35.54
N VAL A 9 -8.77 13.13 -35.09
CA VAL A 9 -8.71 11.90 -35.90
C VAL A 9 -9.66 11.94 -37.11
N ILE A 10 -10.85 12.53 -36.98
CA ILE A 10 -11.76 12.71 -38.12
C ILE A 10 -11.16 13.72 -39.11
N LYS A 11 -10.66 14.86 -38.62
CA LYS A 11 -9.99 15.87 -39.44
C LYS A 11 -8.79 15.27 -40.18
N SER A 12 -7.95 14.49 -39.50
CA SER A 12 -6.74 13.93 -40.09
C SER A 12 -6.98 12.86 -41.17
N LYS A 13 -8.20 12.28 -41.24
CA LYS A 13 -8.64 11.33 -42.27
C LYS A 13 -9.42 11.97 -43.43
N GLN A 14 -9.46 13.31 -43.54
CA GLN A 14 -10.11 14.00 -44.66
C GLN A 14 -9.12 14.13 -45.84
N ASP A 15 -9.47 13.52 -46.98
CA ASP A 15 -8.63 13.45 -48.20
C ASP A 15 -8.29 14.81 -48.84
N THR A 16 -8.89 15.92 -48.36
CA THR A 16 -8.72 17.28 -48.90
C THR A 16 -7.69 18.14 -48.18
N ILE A 17 -6.96 17.59 -47.19
CA ILE A 17 -6.01 18.35 -46.38
C ILE A 17 -4.60 18.31 -47.00
N GLU A 18 -3.99 19.48 -47.17
CA GLU A 18 -2.59 19.62 -47.60
C GLU A 18 -1.64 18.90 -46.63
N ASN A 19 -0.59 18.23 -47.14
CA ASN A 19 0.36 17.46 -46.33
C ASN A 19 0.88 18.23 -45.10
N GLN A 20 1.22 19.52 -45.25
CA GLN A 20 1.68 20.37 -44.15
C GLN A 20 0.62 20.56 -43.04
N GLN A 21 -0.65 20.73 -43.42
CA GLN A 21 -1.76 20.82 -42.47
C GLN A 21 -2.05 19.45 -41.81
N ARG A 22 -1.86 18.35 -42.53
CA ARG A 22 -1.99 16.98 -42.00
C ARG A 22 -0.95 16.70 -40.90
N TYR A 23 0.31 17.06 -41.11
CA TYR A 23 1.36 16.99 -40.06
C TYR A 23 1.02 17.84 -38.83
N GLN A 24 0.45 19.04 -39.01
CA GLN A 24 0.05 19.87 -37.88
C GLN A 24 -1.08 19.23 -37.06
N VAL A 25 -2.10 18.64 -37.70
CA VAL A 25 -3.19 17.94 -37.00
C VAL A 25 -2.68 16.69 -36.26
N LEU A 26 -1.71 15.97 -36.84
CA LEU A 26 -1.03 14.86 -36.16
C LEU A 26 -0.26 15.34 -34.91
N ALA A 27 0.50 16.44 -35.01
CA ALA A 27 1.21 17.01 -33.86
C ALA A 27 0.25 17.43 -32.73
N GLU A 28 -0.87 18.09 -33.06
CA GLU A 28 -1.92 18.46 -32.09
C GLU A 28 -2.54 17.23 -31.40
N LEU A 29 -2.79 16.15 -32.17
CA LEU A 29 -3.32 14.87 -31.67
C LEU A 29 -2.35 14.21 -30.68
N VAL A 30 -1.05 14.19 -31.02
CA VAL A 30 0.01 13.63 -30.19
C VAL A 30 0.15 14.39 -28.88
N GLU A 31 0.14 15.72 -28.91
CA GLU A 31 0.13 16.54 -27.71
C GLU A 31 -1.08 16.22 -26.82
N HIS A 32 -2.27 16.09 -27.41
CA HIS A 32 -3.50 15.75 -26.67
C HIS A 32 -3.42 14.38 -25.99
N ILE A 33 -2.88 13.36 -26.65
CA ILE A 33 -2.67 12.01 -26.07
C ILE A 33 -1.66 12.06 -24.92
N LEU A 34 -0.53 12.75 -25.13
CA LEU A 34 0.54 12.89 -24.13
C LEU A 34 0.18 13.83 -22.98
N ARG A 35 -0.85 14.67 -23.09
CA ARG A 35 -1.27 15.64 -22.06
C ARG A 35 -1.59 15.01 -20.70
N THR A 36 -2.15 13.79 -20.68
CA THR A 36 -2.50 13.08 -19.43
C THR A 36 -1.55 11.94 -19.06
N ARG A 37 -0.35 11.90 -19.66
CA ARG A 37 0.73 10.95 -19.33
C ARG A 37 1.00 10.84 -17.84
N LYS A 38 1.47 9.67 -17.38
CA LYS A 38 1.75 9.40 -15.96
C LYS A 38 3.19 9.71 -15.54
N VAL A 39 4.08 9.93 -16.50
CA VAL A 39 5.53 10.13 -16.32
C VAL A 39 5.99 11.30 -17.19
N CYS A 40 7.07 11.98 -16.81
CA CYS A 40 7.66 13.17 -17.44
C CYS A 40 6.66 14.34 -17.53
N ARG A 41 6.02 14.72 -16.41
CA ARG A 41 5.16 15.92 -16.36
C ARG A 41 6.00 17.16 -16.06
N PRO A 42 5.91 18.27 -16.83
CA PRO A 42 6.59 19.50 -16.47
C PRO A 42 6.00 20.07 -15.16
N ARG A 43 6.83 20.74 -14.36
CA ARG A 43 6.35 21.56 -13.23
C ARG A 43 5.93 22.94 -13.79
N PRO A 44 4.95 23.64 -13.19
CA PRO A 44 4.63 25.02 -13.60
C PRO A 44 5.89 25.89 -13.58
N GLY A 45 6.20 26.56 -14.70
CA GLY A 45 7.40 27.39 -14.84
C GLY A 45 8.72 26.63 -15.08
N HIS A 46 8.75 25.30 -15.05
CA HIS A 46 9.96 24.50 -15.32
C HIS A 46 9.71 23.49 -16.45
N PRO A 47 10.27 23.71 -17.65
CA PRO A 47 10.19 22.73 -18.74
C PRO A 47 10.93 21.45 -18.38
N LEU A 48 10.65 20.37 -19.11
CA LEU A 48 11.40 19.12 -18.98
C LEU A 48 12.86 19.32 -19.40
N SER A 49 13.78 18.68 -18.69
CA SER A 49 15.20 18.72 -18.97
C SER A 49 15.85 17.34 -18.72
N GLY A 50 17.04 17.14 -19.30
CA GLY A 50 17.82 15.90 -19.16
C GLY A 50 17.01 14.65 -19.51
N ILE A 51 17.15 13.61 -18.68
CA ILE A 51 16.51 12.30 -18.87
C ILE A 51 14.98 12.38 -19.03
N TYR A 52 14.31 13.34 -18.39
CA TYR A 52 12.85 13.50 -18.50
C TYR A 52 12.43 14.04 -19.87
N LEU A 53 13.26 14.90 -20.47
CA LEU A 53 13.04 15.40 -21.83
C LEU A 53 13.31 14.32 -22.86
N GLU A 54 14.42 13.58 -22.72
CA GLU A 54 14.78 12.47 -23.61
C GLU A 54 13.68 11.41 -23.66
N ILE A 55 13.19 10.94 -22.50
CA ILE A 55 12.11 9.95 -22.43
C ILE A 55 10.83 10.49 -23.09
N TYR A 56 10.50 11.76 -22.86
CA TYR A 56 9.34 12.40 -23.48
C TYR A 56 9.46 12.46 -25.01
N GLN A 57 10.61 12.91 -25.53
CA GLN A 57 10.88 13.00 -26.97
C GLN A 57 10.85 11.61 -27.63
N THR A 58 11.51 10.61 -27.05
CA THR A 58 11.46 9.23 -27.58
C THR A 58 10.04 8.67 -27.64
N VAL A 59 9.19 8.94 -26.63
CA VAL A 59 7.77 8.53 -26.67
C VAL A 59 6.98 9.33 -27.70
N GLN A 60 7.27 10.62 -27.87
CA GLN A 60 6.62 11.48 -28.86
C GLN A 60 6.94 11.02 -30.30
N GLU A 61 8.20 10.73 -30.60
CA GLU A 61 8.65 10.21 -31.89
C GLU A 61 8.03 8.85 -32.22
N GLN A 62 8.00 7.92 -31.26
CA GLN A 62 7.34 6.61 -31.45
C GLN A 62 5.83 6.71 -31.63
N LEU A 63 5.17 7.70 -31.01
CA LEU A 63 3.74 7.95 -31.20
C LEU A 63 3.46 8.61 -32.55
N ASN A 64 4.29 9.56 -32.99
CA ASN A 64 4.22 10.15 -34.33
C ASN A 64 4.32 9.05 -35.41
N HIS A 65 5.36 8.20 -35.36
CA HIS A 65 5.59 7.13 -36.33
C HIS A 65 4.41 6.15 -36.42
N GLN A 66 3.93 5.64 -35.27
CA GLN A 66 2.79 4.72 -35.28
C GLN A 66 1.49 5.41 -35.74
N LEU A 67 1.29 6.69 -35.45
CA LEU A 67 0.15 7.43 -36.00
C LEU A 67 0.27 7.65 -37.50
N GLU A 68 1.46 7.98 -38.04
CA GLU A 68 1.67 8.13 -39.48
C GLU A 68 1.47 6.82 -40.25
N GLU A 69 1.80 5.67 -39.65
CA GLU A 69 1.51 4.34 -40.22
C GLU A 69 0.02 3.94 -40.09
N ASP A 70 -0.61 4.17 -38.93
CA ASP A 70 -1.96 3.66 -38.63
C ASP A 70 -3.10 4.67 -38.92
N ILE A 71 -2.84 5.93 -39.26
CA ILE A 71 -3.88 6.95 -39.49
C ILE A 71 -4.85 6.58 -40.62
N ASP A 72 -4.33 6.10 -41.74
CA ASP A 72 -5.12 5.65 -42.89
C ASP A 72 -5.59 4.18 -42.73
N SER A 73 -5.15 3.52 -41.66
CA SER A 73 -5.52 2.16 -41.33
C SER A 73 -7.00 2.09 -40.90
N PRO A 74 -7.79 1.12 -41.43
CA PRO A 74 -9.16 0.87 -40.97
C PRO A 74 -9.24 0.45 -39.50
N TYR A 75 -8.11 0.04 -38.91
CA TYR A 75 -8.00 -0.48 -37.54
C TYR A 75 -7.90 0.62 -36.46
N LEU A 76 -7.61 1.88 -36.81
CA LEU A 76 -7.55 2.98 -35.86
C LEU A 76 -8.97 3.48 -35.51
N GLN A 77 -9.72 2.65 -34.79
CA GLN A 77 -11.10 2.84 -34.33
C GLN A 77 -11.20 3.13 -32.82
N MET A 78 -10.16 3.72 -32.24
CA MET A 78 -10.10 4.00 -30.80
C MET A 78 -11.10 5.09 -30.41
N THR A 79 -12.22 4.71 -29.80
CA THR A 79 -13.32 5.63 -29.49
C THR A 79 -13.30 6.14 -28.06
N SER A 80 -12.67 5.43 -27.12
CA SER A 80 -12.73 5.69 -25.68
C SER A 80 -11.43 6.24 -25.10
N GLU A 81 -11.50 7.13 -24.09
CA GLU A 81 -10.31 7.66 -23.40
C GLU A 81 -9.45 6.56 -22.76
N LYS A 82 -10.02 5.39 -22.46
CA LYS A 82 -9.30 4.23 -21.91
C LYS A 82 -8.38 3.58 -22.93
N GLU A 83 -8.79 3.46 -24.19
CA GLU A 83 -7.97 2.92 -25.27
C GLU A 83 -6.77 3.84 -25.51
N TRP A 84 -7.01 5.16 -25.67
CA TRP A 84 -5.96 6.16 -25.84
C TRP A 84 -4.96 6.18 -24.68
N ALA A 85 -5.45 6.06 -23.44
CA ALA A 85 -4.60 5.93 -22.27
C ALA A 85 -3.79 4.62 -22.27
N SER A 86 -4.38 3.50 -22.70
CA SER A 86 -3.71 2.18 -22.78
C SER A 86 -2.61 2.15 -23.83
N TRP A 87 -2.84 2.71 -25.03
CA TRP A 87 -1.84 2.80 -26.08
C TRP A 87 -0.65 3.67 -25.65
N ARG A 88 -0.92 4.87 -25.12
CA ARG A 88 0.11 5.73 -24.55
C ARG A 88 0.90 5.02 -23.45
N ASP A 89 0.22 4.38 -22.51
CA ASP A 89 0.87 3.68 -21.40
C ASP A 89 1.72 2.48 -21.91
N SER A 90 1.32 1.85 -23.01
CA SER A 90 2.10 0.82 -23.72
C SER A 90 3.37 1.39 -24.38
N LEU A 91 3.31 2.59 -24.97
CA LEU A 91 4.49 3.28 -25.49
C LEU A 91 5.50 3.62 -24.39
N PHE A 92 5.04 4.21 -23.27
CA PHE A 92 5.90 4.43 -22.11
C PHE A 92 6.49 3.11 -21.58
N LYS A 93 5.72 2.01 -21.57
CA LYS A 93 6.22 0.69 -21.17
C LYS A 93 7.35 0.17 -22.08
N LYS A 94 7.32 0.49 -23.39
CA LYS A 94 8.42 0.16 -24.33
C LYS A 94 9.67 1.00 -24.05
N VAL A 95 9.51 2.31 -23.83
CA VAL A 95 10.63 3.25 -23.63
C VAL A 95 11.26 3.15 -22.23
N LEU A 96 10.49 2.81 -21.20
CA LEU A 96 10.97 2.63 -19.82
C LEU A 96 11.62 1.26 -19.63
N ASP A 97 12.79 1.09 -20.23
CA ASP A 97 13.66 -0.08 -20.05
C ASP A 97 14.44 -0.04 -18.72
N GLU A 98 15.25 -1.07 -18.46
CA GLU A 98 16.06 -1.14 -17.24
C GLU A 98 17.11 -0.01 -17.14
N SER A 99 17.60 0.47 -18.28
CA SER A 99 18.62 1.52 -18.37
C SER A 99 18.02 2.89 -18.03
N ARG A 100 16.90 3.25 -18.66
CA ARG A 100 16.15 4.49 -18.39
C ARG A 100 15.68 4.56 -16.93
N LEU A 101 15.22 3.44 -16.35
CA LEU A 101 14.85 3.39 -14.93
C LEU A 101 16.06 3.58 -14.00
N GLN A 102 17.23 3.05 -14.34
CA GLN A 102 18.47 3.30 -13.60
C GLN A 102 18.94 4.76 -13.77
N GLN A 103 18.85 5.35 -14.97
CA GLN A 103 19.16 6.76 -15.20
C GLN A 103 18.25 7.70 -14.37
N LEU A 104 16.95 7.41 -14.31
CA LEU A 104 16.00 8.14 -13.45
C LEU A 104 16.35 8.00 -11.95
N ALA A 105 16.83 6.83 -11.52
CA ALA A 105 17.28 6.60 -10.15
C ALA A 105 18.55 7.43 -9.82
N LEU A 106 19.53 7.47 -10.73
CA LEU A 106 20.74 8.28 -10.59
C LEU A 106 20.43 9.79 -10.63
N GLU A 107 19.50 10.23 -11.49
CA GLU A 107 19.09 11.64 -11.53
C GLU A 107 18.41 12.07 -10.23
N ALA A 108 17.51 11.24 -9.70
CA ALA A 108 16.96 11.47 -8.37
C ALA A 108 18.05 11.50 -7.29
N GLN A 109 19.07 10.62 -7.33
CA GLN A 109 20.19 10.66 -6.37
C GLN A 109 20.98 11.98 -6.39
N ARG A 110 21.12 12.65 -7.54
CA ARG A 110 21.89 13.91 -7.68
C ARG A 110 21.30 15.08 -6.90
N HIS A 111 19.99 15.10 -6.67
CA HIS A 111 19.34 16.18 -5.93
C HIS A 111 19.45 15.97 -4.41
N GLN A 112 19.67 17.07 -3.69
CA GLN A 112 19.79 17.07 -2.23
C GLN A 112 18.54 16.48 -1.55
N PRO A 113 18.68 15.76 -0.42
CA PRO A 113 17.54 15.34 0.39
C PRO A 113 16.60 16.51 0.71
N HIS A 114 15.30 16.28 0.66
CA HIS A 114 14.24 17.27 0.94
C HIS A 114 14.11 18.45 -0.04
N SER A 115 14.83 18.48 -1.18
CA SER A 115 14.61 19.49 -2.23
C SER A 115 13.32 19.21 -3.06
N PRO A 116 12.67 20.25 -3.63
CA PRO A 116 11.52 20.05 -4.51
C PRO A 116 11.88 19.34 -5.83
N GLU A 117 13.12 19.47 -6.32
CA GLU A 117 13.69 18.72 -7.45
C GLU A 117 13.80 17.25 -7.07
N ARG A 118 14.28 16.96 -5.86
CA ARG A 118 14.38 15.59 -5.35
C ARG A 118 13.01 14.94 -5.24
N PHE A 119 12.01 15.66 -4.71
CA PHE A 119 10.63 15.18 -4.62
C PHE A 119 10.02 14.91 -6.01
N TYR A 120 10.24 15.82 -6.97
CA TYR A 120 9.84 15.65 -8.36
C TYR A 120 10.49 14.41 -8.99
N ALA A 121 11.81 14.30 -8.92
CA ALA A 121 12.58 13.22 -9.50
C ALA A 121 12.20 11.85 -8.92
N LEU A 122 11.98 11.77 -7.60
CA LEU A 122 11.45 10.59 -6.93
C LEU A 122 10.03 10.26 -7.40
N THR A 123 9.12 11.24 -7.49
CA THR A 123 7.74 11.01 -7.95
C THR A 123 7.71 10.44 -9.37
N GLU A 124 8.51 11.01 -10.27
CA GLU A 124 8.64 10.54 -11.65
C GLU A 124 9.26 9.14 -11.73
N LEU A 125 10.29 8.85 -10.94
CA LEU A 125 10.88 7.52 -10.82
C LEU A 125 9.87 6.47 -10.33
N LEU A 126 9.12 6.74 -9.27
CA LEU A 126 8.14 5.78 -8.73
C LEU A 126 6.99 5.52 -9.71
N ASN A 127 6.54 6.56 -10.43
CA ASN A 127 5.56 6.41 -11.50
C ASN A 127 6.12 5.61 -12.69
N ALA A 128 7.38 5.84 -13.07
CA ALA A 128 8.07 5.10 -14.10
C ALA A 128 8.22 3.61 -13.74
N ILE A 129 8.59 3.29 -12.50
CA ILE A 129 8.66 1.89 -12.03
C ILE A 129 7.29 1.21 -12.18
N LYS A 130 6.20 1.83 -11.71
CA LYS A 130 4.84 1.28 -11.85
C LYS A 130 4.44 1.08 -13.32
N LEU A 131 4.78 2.02 -14.21
CA LEU A 131 4.37 2.01 -15.62
C LEU A 131 5.19 1.05 -16.49
N SER A 132 6.48 0.90 -16.18
CA SER A 132 7.44 0.07 -16.95
C SER A 132 7.07 -1.42 -17.03
N GLY A 133 6.26 -1.92 -16.08
CA GLY A 133 5.94 -3.34 -15.96
C GLY A 133 7.17 -4.24 -15.76
N LYS A 134 8.29 -3.70 -15.27
CA LYS A 134 9.53 -4.45 -14.96
C LYS A 134 9.54 -5.05 -13.55
N LEU A 135 8.47 -4.84 -12.78
CA LEU A 135 8.28 -5.45 -11.47
C LEU A 135 8.04 -6.97 -11.60
N CYS A 136 8.46 -7.75 -10.61
CA CYS A 136 8.31 -9.20 -10.63
C CYS A 136 6.83 -9.63 -10.68
N TYR A 137 6.54 -10.74 -11.36
CA TYR A 137 5.15 -11.13 -11.62
C TYR A 137 4.39 -11.50 -10.34
N ARG A 138 3.16 -10.99 -10.22
CA ARG A 138 2.23 -11.20 -9.11
C ARG A 138 1.99 -12.67 -8.72
N GLY A 139 2.12 -13.62 -9.65
CA GLY A 139 2.01 -15.04 -9.35
C GLY A 139 0.68 -15.42 -8.70
N LYS A 140 0.75 -16.06 -7.52
CA LYS A 140 -0.40 -16.65 -6.80
C LYS A 140 -1.14 -15.66 -5.89
N PHE A 141 -0.59 -14.46 -5.65
CA PHE A 141 -1.17 -13.48 -4.72
C PHE A 141 -2.46 -12.86 -5.29
N SER A 142 -3.30 -12.28 -4.43
CA SER A 142 -4.45 -11.47 -4.88
C SER A 142 -3.97 -10.12 -5.45
N PRO A 143 -4.80 -9.38 -6.22
CA PRO A 143 -4.42 -8.04 -6.69
C PRO A 143 -4.05 -7.12 -5.53
N GLU A 144 -4.85 -7.15 -4.46
CA GLU A 144 -4.74 -6.23 -3.32
C GLU A 144 -3.46 -6.49 -2.50
N VAL A 145 -3.12 -7.76 -2.28
CA VAL A 145 -1.88 -8.15 -1.57
C VAL A 145 -0.64 -7.76 -2.38
N TYR A 146 -0.70 -7.92 -3.71
CA TYR A 146 0.40 -7.53 -4.58
C TYR A 146 0.56 -6.01 -4.66
N ASP A 147 -0.54 -5.26 -4.80
CA ASP A 147 -0.52 -3.80 -4.85
C ASP A 147 0.01 -3.18 -3.53
N ASP A 148 -0.34 -3.75 -2.38
CA ASP A 148 0.24 -3.38 -1.08
C ASP A 148 1.76 -3.68 -1.03
N ALA A 149 2.19 -4.87 -1.44
CA ALA A 149 3.62 -5.22 -1.50
C ALA A 149 4.41 -4.29 -2.45
N VAL A 150 3.83 -3.90 -3.59
CA VAL A 150 4.40 -2.91 -4.52
C VAL A 150 4.48 -1.54 -3.86
N ASN A 151 3.42 -1.05 -3.20
CA ASN A 151 3.43 0.25 -2.53
C ASN A 151 4.46 0.31 -1.39
N ARG A 152 4.56 -0.74 -0.57
CA ARG A 152 5.62 -0.87 0.47
C ARG A 152 7.02 -0.89 -0.13
N THR A 153 7.20 -1.54 -1.28
CA THR A 153 8.48 -1.56 -1.99
C THR A 153 8.85 -0.19 -2.53
N LEU A 154 7.90 0.56 -3.09
CA LEU A 154 8.14 1.91 -3.60
C LEU A 154 8.42 2.92 -2.47
N TYR A 155 7.79 2.75 -1.30
CA TYR A 155 8.15 3.49 -0.09
C TYR A 155 9.58 3.18 0.39
N TYR A 156 9.98 1.90 0.37
CA TYR A 156 11.37 1.53 0.64
C TYR A 156 12.35 2.17 -0.36
N VAL A 157 12.03 2.18 -1.66
CA VAL A 157 12.84 2.86 -2.70
C VAL A 157 12.95 4.36 -2.40
N TYR A 158 11.84 5.03 -2.06
CA TYR A 158 11.83 6.45 -1.68
C TYR A 158 12.81 6.75 -0.53
N GLN A 159 12.77 5.95 0.54
CA GLN A 159 13.64 6.12 1.71
C GLN A 159 15.11 5.74 1.44
N ASN A 160 15.35 4.67 0.68
CA ASN A 160 16.67 4.04 0.57
C ASN A 160 17.39 4.33 -0.75
N LEU A 161 16.86 5.23 -1.59
CA LEU A 161 17.47 5.51 -2.89
C LEU A 161 18.94 5.96 -2.78
N ASN A 162 19.32 6.69 -1.74
CA ASN A 162 20.72 7.11 -1.53
C ASN A 162 21.68 5.93 -1.29
N HIS A 163 21.18 4.78 -0.82
CA HIS A 163 21.95 3.56 -0.60
C HIS A 163 22.07 2.68 -1.87
N TYR A 164 21.33 2.99 -2.94
CA TYR A 164 21.47 2.29 -4.21
C TYR A 164 22.83 2.58 -4.86
N ASN A 165 23.55 1.53 -5.26
CA ASN A 165 24.84 1.64 -5.93
C ASN A 165 24.84 0.82 -7.22
N GLN A 166 24.99 1.50 -8.36
CA GLN A 166 25.02 0.89 -9.69
C GLN A 166 26.12 -0.17 -9.89
N ALA A 167 27.24 -0.06 -9.18
CA ALA A 167 28.33 -1.04 -9.27
C ALA A 167 27.98 -2.38 -8.59
N LYS A 168 27.02 -2.38 -7.64
CA LYS A 168 26.55 -3.60 -6.97
C LYS A 168 25.47 -4.35 -7.75
N GLY A 169 24.82 -3.69 -8.73
CA GLY A 169 23.82 -4.34 -9.59
C GLY A 169 22.81 -3.38 -10.22
N LYS A 170 22.04 -3.94 -11.16
CA LYS A 170 20.96 -3.23 -11.87
C LYS A 170 19.89 -2.72 -10.91
N PHE A 171 19.42 -1.49 -11.14
CA PHE A 171 18.40 -0.85 -10.29
C PHE A 171 17.13 -1.71 -10.12
N ILE A 172 16.57 -2.23 -11.22
CA ILE A 172 15.35 -3.05 -11.18
C ILE A 172 15.54 -4.38 -10.46
N ALA A 173 16.75 -4.96 -10.47
CA ALA A 173 17.03 -6.18 -9.70
C ALA A 173 16.96 -5.91 -8.18
N TRP A 174 17.48 -4.76 -7.73
CA TRP A 174 17.38 -4.31 -6.34
C TRP A 174 15.93 -4.05 -5.91
N VAL A 175 15.14 -3.37 -6.75
CA VAL A 175 13.70 -3.15 -6.50
C VAL A 175 12.92 -4.48 -6.43
N ASN A 176 13.17 -5.40 -7.37
CA ASN A 176 12.49 -6.70 -7.41
C ASN A 176 12.89 -7.63 -6.27
N TYR A 177 14.15 -7.59 -5.82
CA TYR A 177 14.58 -8.30 -4.62
C TYR A 177 13.79 -7.83 -3.39
N ARG A 178 13.58 -6.51 -3.22
CA ARG A 178 12.73 -6.00 -2.13
C ARG A 178 11.27 -6.42 -2.29
N LEU A 179 10.72 -6.37 -3.51
CA LEU A 179 9.34 -6.80 -3.76
C LEU A 179 9.11 -8.28 -3.43
N ASP A 180 10.04 -9.15 -3.84
CA ASP A 180 10.03 -10.58 -3.48
C ASP A 180 10.05 -10.77 -1.95
N LYS A 181 10.88 -10.01 -1.20
CA LYS A 181 10.86 -10.04 0.26
C LYS A 181 9.53 -9.55 0.87
N MET A 182 8.88 -8.54 0.28
CA MET A 182 7.55 -8.10 0.73
C MET A 182 6.47 -9.17 0.45
N LEU A 183 6.53 -9.85 -0.70
CA LEU A 183 5.61 -10.93 -1.07
C LEU A 183 5.84 -12.20 -0.23
N GLN A 184 7.10 -12.55 0.08
CA GLN A 184 7.44 -13.62 1.03
C GLN A 184 6.87 -13.32 2.42
N LYS A 185 7.00 -12.08 2.92
CA LYS A 185 6.39 -11.67 4.18
C LYS A 185 4.86 -11.75 4.13
N ALA A 186 4.23 -11.26 3.08
CA ALA A 186 2.77 -11.39 2.91
C ALA A 186 2.32 -12.86 2.88
N GLN A 187 3.10 -13.76 2.28
CA GLN A 187 2.82 -15.20 2.30
C GLN A 187 3.00 -15.83 3.69
N GLN A 188 3.97 -15.36 4.48
CA GLN A 188 4.16 -15.76 5.88
C GLN A 188 2.99 -15.27 6.75
N ASP A 189 2.60 -14.00 6.60
CA ASP A 189 1.46 -13.40 7.30
C ASP A 189 0.15 -14.16 6.97
N LEU A 190 -0.07 -14.55 5.71
CA LEU A 190 -1.21 -15.39 5.31
C LEU A 190 -1.17 -16.83 5.86
N ASN A 191 0.02 -17.33 6.22
CA ASN A 191 0.23 -18.65 6.79
C ASN A 191 0.28 -18.65 8.33
N ASP A 192 0.29 -17.47 8.97
CA ASP A 192 0.31 -17.34 10.42
C ASP A 192 -1.03 -17.82 11.03
N PRO A 193 -1.04 -18.79 11.97
CA PRO A 193 -2.26 -19.31 12.56
C PRO A 193 -3.13 -18.25 13.26
N PHE A 194 -2.55 -17.18 13.79
CA PHE A 194 -3.27 -16.06 14.38
C PHE A 194 -3.93 -15.19 13.29
N ILE A 195 -3.23 -14.87 12.21
CA ILE A 195 -3.80 -14.11 11.08
C ILE A 195 -4.85 -14.95 10.36
N GLN A 196 -4.68 -16.27 10.23
CA GLN A 196 -5.71 -17.18 9.73
C GLN A 196 -6.91 -17.27 10.68
N ALA A 197 -6.70 -17.33 12.00
CA ALA A 197 -7.79 -17.30 12.97
C ALA A 197 -8.53 -15.96 12.99
N GLN A 198 -7.84 -14.83 12.81
CA GLN A 198 -8.46 -13.50 12.71
C GLN A 198 -9.16 -13.31 11.36
N SER A 199 -8.53 -13.66 10.24
CA SER A 199 -9.15 -13.64 8.91
C SER A 199 -10.34 -14.59 8.84
N GLY A 200 -10.25 -15.77 9.45
CA GLY A 200 -11.36 -16.71 9.61
C GLY A 200 -12.50 -16.15 10.46
N LYS A 201 -12.20 -15.37 11.50
CA LYS A 201 -13.23 -14.60 12.25
C LYS A 201 -13.84 -13.49 11.40
N ILE A 202 -13.05 -12.70 10.66
CA ILE A 202 -13.53 -11.64 9.77
C ILE A 202 -14.42 -12.23 8.66
N VAL A 203 -14.02 -13.35 8.06
CA VAL A 203 -14.80 -14.08 7.07
C VAL A 203 -16.09 -14.63 7.70
N ARG A 204 -16.04 -15.26 8.88
CA ARG A 204 -17.25 -15.70 9.60
C ARG A 204 -18.19 -14.54 9.92
N ILE A 205 -17.68 -13.42 10.41
CA ILE A 205 -18.46 -12.20 10.70
C ILE A 205 -19.04 -11.64 9.41
N LYS A 206 -18.28 -11.56 8.31
CA LYS A 206 -18.79 -11.15 6.99
C LYS A 206 -19.92 -12.06 6.52
N TYR A 207 -19.76 -13.39 6.62
CA TYR A 207 -20.83 -14.33 6.27
C TYR A 207 -22.03 -14.27 7.22
N GLN A 208 -21.82 -14.04 8.52
CA GLN A 208 -22.90 -13.83 9.49
C GLN A 208 -23.67 -12.54 9.20
N LEU A 209 -22.99 -11.42 8.91
CA LEU A 209 -23.61 -10.17 8.49
C LEU A 209 -24.36 -10.34 7.16
N ASN A 210 -23.76 -10.98 6.16
CA ASN A 210 -24.38 -11.19 4.85
C ASN A 210 -25.55 -12.20 4.93
N ALA A 211 -25.50 -13.19 5.83
CA ALA A 211 -26.61 -14.07 6.15
C ALA A 211 -27.73 -13.33 6.91
N LEU A 212 -27.39 -12.50 7.89
CA LEU A 212 -28.33 -11.65 8.63
C LEU A 212 -29.09 -10.76 7.65
N ILE A 213 -28.38 -10.02 6.79
CA ILE A 213 -28.91 -9.15 5.73
C ILE A 213 -29.81 -9.89 4.73
N LYS A 214 -29.55 -11.18 4.46
CA LYS A 214 -30.40 -12.02 3.58
C LYS A 214 -31.60 -12.64 4.28
N SER A 215 -31.47 -12.93 5.58
CA SER A 215 -32.51 -13.54 6.41
C SER A 215 -33.55 -12.53 6.92
N THR A 216 -33.18 -11.25 7.02
CA THR A 216 -34.10 -10.15 7.32
C THR A 216 -34.98 -9.81 6.13
N LYS A 217 -35.96 -10.67 5.84
CA LYS A 217 -37.17 -10.25 5.12
C LYS A 217 -37.83 -9.13 5.93
N LEU A 218 -38.21 -8.05 5.26
CA LEU A 218 -38.80 -6.85 5.87
C LEU A 218 -39.97 -7.23 6.80
N ASP A 219 -40.81 -8.16 6.34
CA ASP A 219 -42.00 -8.64 7.05
C ASP A 219 -41.66 -9.42 8.33
N SER A 220 -40.57 -10.20 8.33
CA SER A 220 -40.11 -10.92 9.54
C SER A 220 -39.55 -9.97 10.59
N VAL A 221 -38.92 -8.87 10.16
CA VAL A 221 -38.47 -7.79 11.04
C VAL A 221 -39.67 -7.03 11.62
N ILE A 222 -40.67 -6.70 10.79
CA ILE A 222 -41.92 -6.06 11.22
C ILE A 222 -42.69 -6.97 12.20
N PHE A 223 -42.79 -8.27 11.93
CA PHE A 223 -43.45 -9.24 12.82
C PHE A 223 -42.73 -9.36 14.17
N TRP A 224 -41.39 -9.44 14.17
CA TRP A 224 -40.59 -9.47 15.39
C TRP A 224 -40.71 -8.17 16.20
N ILE A 225 -40.65 -7.00 15.55
CA ILE A 225 -40.92 -5.69 16.16
C ILE A 225 -42.31 -5.67 16.82
N THR A 226 -43.33 -6.17 16.13
CA THR A 226 -44.72 -6.18 16.62
C THR A 226 -44.88 -7.10 17.85
N LEU A 227 -44.17 -8.23 17.87
CA LEU A 227 -44.17 -9.17 18.99
C LEU A 227 -43.40 -8.62 20.21
N SER A 228 -42.23 -8.02 19.99
CA SER A 228 -41.38 -7.47 21.06
C SER A 228 -41.93 -6.17 21.67
N ILE A 229 -42.56 -5.29 20.88
CA ILE A 229 -43.23 -4.07 21.39
C ILE A 229 -44.37 -4.43 22.35
N LYS A 230 -45.08 -5.54 22.12
CA LYS A 230 -46.22 -5.96 22.97
C LYS A 230 -45.85 -6.60 24.30
N GLY A 231 -44.56 -6.83 24.59
CA GLY A 231 -44.16 -7.57 25.80
C GLY A 231 -42.86 -7.18 26.51
N LEU A 232 -41.99 -6.34 25.93
CA LEU A 232 -40.60 -6.22 26.43
C LEU A 232 -39.98 -4.81 26.48
N ILE A 233 -40.73 -3.74 26.23
CA ILE A 233 -40.22 -2.36 26.32
C ILE A 233 -40.94 -1.58 27.44
N ILE A 234 -40.37 -1.64 28.64
CA ILE A 234 -40.84 -0.88 29.81
C ILE A 234 -40.19 0.51 29.89
N ASP A 235 -39.01 0.70 29.26
CA ASP A 235 -38.25 1.95 29.27
C ASP A 235 -38.11 2.57 27.85
N LYS A 236 -38.49 3.85 27.72
CA LYS A 236 -38.45 4.62 26.47
C LYS A 236 -37.03 4.94 25.98
N THR A 237 -36.02 4.91 26.85
CA THR A 237 -34.66 5.40 26.53
C THR A 237 -33.95 4.58 25.45
N GLN A 238 -34.16 3.26 25.42
CA GLN A 238 -33.49 2.36 24.46
C GLN A 238 -34.07 2.42 23.03
N ILE A 239 -35.30 2.90 22.87
CA ILE A 239 -36.04 2.90 21.59
C ILE A 239 -35.30 3.72 20.52
N SER A 240 -34.75 4.88 20.88
CA SER A 240 -34.03 5.75 19.93
C SER A 240 -32.75 5.12 19.38
N ASN A 241 -32.06 4.30 20.17
CA ASN A 241 -30.80 3.68 19.75
C ASN A 241 -31.06 2.47 18.86
N VAL A 242 -32.01 1.61 19.24
CA VAL A 242 -32.40 0.44 18.44
C VAL A 242 -32.96 0.85 17.07
N THR A 243 -33.79 1.90 17.00
CA THR A 243 -34.34 2.41 15.72
C THR A 243 -33.27 3.01 14.81
N LYS A 244 -32.27 3.74 15.35
CA LYS A 244 -31.12 4.24 14.57
C LYS A 244 -30.29 3.10 13.99
N ILE A 245 -29.95 2.08 14.80
CA ILE A 245 -29.20 0.90 14.35
C ILE A 245 -29.94 0.18 13.22
N MET A 246 -31.28 0.03 13.36
CA MET A 246 -32.12 -0.55 12.33
C MET A 246 -32.15 0.25 11.02
N MET A 247 -32.25 1.58 11.07
CA MET A 247 -32.16 2.41 9.85
C MET A 247 -30.80 2.28 9.17
N VAL A 248 -29.70 2.24 9.91
CA VAL A 248 -28.36 2.05 9.34
C VAL A 248 -28.24 0.70 8.62
N LEU A 249 -28.75 -0.39 9.22
CA LEU A 249 -28.76 -1.72 8.59
C LEU A 249 -29.63 -1.76 7.32
N LEU A 250 -30.75 -1.05 7.31
CA LEU A 250 -31.69 -1.01 6.18
C LEU A 250 -31.15 -0.14 5.02
N LEU A 251 -30.44 0.95 5.32
CA LEU A 251 -29.70 1.73 4.32
C LEU A 251 -28.52 0.93 3.76
N LEU A 252 -27.83 0.13 4.58
CA LEU A 252 -26.76 -0.75 4.11
C LEU A 252 -27.25 -1.83 3.16
N SER A 253 -28.38 -2.48 3.45
CA SER A 253 -28.95 -3.53 2.58
C SER A 253 -29.40 -2.96 1.23
N GLN A 254 -29.99 -1.75 1.22
CA GLN A 254 -30.29 -1.00 -0.01
C GLN A 254 -29.03 -0.65 -0.81
N LEU A 255 -27.94 -0.24 -0.14
CA LEU A 255 -26.67 0.08 -0.81
C LEU A 255 -26.05 -1.17 -1.47
N ILE A 256 -26.03 -2.31 -0.76
CA ILE A 256 -25.52 -3.60 -1.29
C ILE A 256 -26.35 -4.07 -2.49
N ALA A 257 -27.66 -3.85 -2.47
CA ALA A 257 -28.55 -4.17 -3.59
C ALA A 257 -28.30 -3.27 -4.82
N LYS A 258 -27.89 -2.01 -4.63
CA LYS A 258 -27.67 -1.03 -5.71
C LYS A 258 -26.25 -1.06 -6.30
N ASP A 259 -25.23 -1.19 -5.46
CA ASP A 259 -23.83 -1.34 -5.86
C ASP A 259 -23.14 -2.33 -4.92
N ARG A 260 -23.15 -3.59 -5.33
CA ARG A 260 -22.61 -4.71 -4.55
C ARG A 260 -21.13 -4.54 -4.21
N THR A 261 -20.34 -3.90 -5.08
CA THR A 261 -18.89 -3.73 -4.86
C THR A 261 -18.61 -2.72 -3.75
N LYS A 262 -19.30 -1.58 -3.76
CA LYS A 262 -19.19 -0.57 -2.69
C LYS A 262 -19.85 -1.05 -1.39
N GLY A 263 -20.97 -1.75 -1.49
CA GLY A 263 -21.64 -2.36 -0.34
C GLY A 263 -20.77 -3.39 0.38
N ASP A 264 -20.20 -4.36 -0.35
CA ASP A 264 -19.29 -5.36 0.23
C ASP A 264 -18.01 -4.73 0.83
N SER A 265 -17.51 -3.64 0.23
CA SER A 265 -16.36 -2.88 0.76
C SER A 265 -16.71 -2.13 2.06
N LEU A 266 -17.87 -1.48 2.13
CA LEU A 266 -18.33 -0.78 3.33
C LEU A 266 -18.58 -1.76 4.49
N VAL A 267 -19.20 -2.91 4.22
CA VAL A 267 -19.38 -4.00 5.22
C VAL A 267 -18.03 -4.50 5.73
N PHE A 268 -17.01 -4.58 4.88
CA PHE A 268 -15.66 -4.99 5.28
C PHE A 268 -14.99 -3.99 6.23
N GLU A 269 -15.04 -2.68 5.91
CA GLU A 269 -14.50 -1.65 6.81
C GLU A 269 -15.31 -1.52 8.12
N MET A 270 -16.63 -1.73 8.11
CA MET A 270 -17.43 -1.81 9.34
C MET A 270 -17.10 -3.05 10.19
N ALA A 271 -16.82 -4.20 9.57
CA ALA A 271 -16.37 -5.40 10.28
C ALA A 271 -14.97 -5.22 10.89
N LYS A 272 -14.09 -4.46 10.22
CA LYS A 272 -12.78 -4.06 10.73
C LYS A 272 -12.90 -3.08 11.91
N ALA A 273 -13.76 -2.07 11.80
CA ALA A 273 -13.97 -1.06 12.85
C ALA A 273 -14.69 -1.59 14.11
N SER A 274 -15.46 -2.68 14.00
CA SER A 274 -16.19 -3.28 15.13
C SER A 274 -15.40 -4.33 15.91
N LEU A 275 -14.18 -4.65 15.48
CA LEU A 275 -13.22 -5.38 16.31
C LEU A 275 -12.68 -4.44 17.41
N PRO A 276 -12.37 -4.95 18.63
CA PRO A 276 -11.74 -4.16 19.67
C PRO A 276 -10.26 -3.91 19.33
N PHE A 277 -10.02 -2.98 18.41
CA PHE A 277 -8.70 -2.43 18.18
C PHE A 277 -8.23 -1.70 19.43
N SER A 278 -7.12 -2.14 20.02
CA SER A 278 -6.29 -1.21 20.78
C SER A 278 -5.83 -0.13 19.81
N SER A 279 -6.28 1.11 20.02
CA SER A 279 -5.97 2.30 19.22
C SER A 279 -4.50 2.72 19.40
N ASN A 280 -3.57 1.87 18.95
CA ASN A 280 -2.13 1.99 19.15
C ASN A 280 -1.33 1.41 17.95
N PHE A 281 -1.96 1.24 16.79
CA PHE A 281 -1.31 0.85 15.51
C PHE A 281 -1.43 1.91 14.40
N SER A 282 -1.95 3.10 14.72
CA SER A 282 -2.04 4.25 13.79
C SER A 282 -1.16 5.44 14.19
N GLU A 283 -0.35 5.30 15.25
CA GLU A 283 0.58 6.34 15.74
C GLU A 283 2.04 5.85 15.88
N LEU A 284 2.33 4.60 15.49
CA LEU A 284 3.70 4.08 15.36
C LEU A 284 4.17 4.03 13.89
N THR A 285 3.53 4.81 13.01
CA THR A 285 4.07 5.15 11.68
C THR A 285 5.13 6.25 11.83
N GLY A 286 6.20 5.93 12.56
CA GLY A 286 7.12 6.93 13.10
C GLY A 286 8.42 6.35 13.65
N GLU A 287 8.90 5.21 13.13
CA GLU A 287 10.31 4.81 13.26
C GLU A 287 10.69 3.81 12.14
N SER A 288 11.95 3.87 11.72
CA SER A 288 12.42 3.24 10.48
C SER A 288 12.70 1.74 10.67
N MET A 289 12.02 0.88 9.90
CA MET A 289 12.41 -0.53 9.77
C MET A 289 13.60 -0.70 8.81
N THR A 290 14.81 -0.50 9.31
CA THR A 290 16.03 -1.02 8.68
C THR A 290 16.13 -2.54 8.90
N ILE A 291 15.84 -3.32 7.85
CA ILE A 291 16.24 -4.74 7.78
C ILE A 291 16.94 -4.99 6.44
N GLU A 292 18.25 -5.14 6.58
CA GLU A 292 19.20 -6.03 5.88
C GLU A 292 19.34 -5.97 4.36
N THR A 293 20.56 -5.63 3.95
CA THR A 293 21.16 -5.90 2.64
C THR A 293 22.28 -6.91 2.82
N VAL A 294 22.50 -7.79 1.84
CA VAL A 294 23.66 -8.70 1.81
C VAL A 294 24.97 -7.89 1.79
N ALA A 295 25.89 -8.16 2.74
CA ALA A 295 27.27 -7.65 2.97
C ALA A 295 27.71 -6.34 2.25
N GLN A 296 28.21 -5.32 2.96
CA GLN A 296 29.41 -5.34 3.81
C GLN A 296 29.32 -4.28 4.96
N PRO A 297 30.17 -4.40 6.02
CA PRO A 297 30.09 -3.65 7.29
C PRO A 297 30.88 -2.31 7.23
N GLU A 298 30.96 -1.38 8.21
CA GLU A 298 30.44 -1.18 9.59
C GLU A 298 30.64 0.34 9.94
N THR A 299 30.05 1.00 10.94
CA THR A 299 29.10 0.64 12.03
C THR A 299 28.23 1.87 12.37
N GLU A 300 26.93 1.67 12.66
CA GLU A 300 26.09 2.56 13.51
C GLU A 300 25.02 1.68 14.18
N LEU A 301 24.77 1.85 15.48
CA LEU A 301 23.84 0.98 16.23
C LEU A 301 22.40 1.24 15.80
N THR A 302 21.71 0.23 15.26
CA THR A 302 20.30 0.39 14.88
C THR A 302 19.41 0.54 16.11
N LEU A 303 18.23 1.17 15.97
CA LEU A 303 17.25 1.26 17.06
C LEU A 303 16.89 -0.12 17.67
N TYR A 304 16.95 -1.18 16.85
CA TYR A 304 16.78 -2.56 17.31
C TYR A 304 17.96 -3.01 18.21
N ASP A 305 19.20 -2.69 17.85
CA ASP A 305 20.38 -2.96 18.68
C ASP A 305 20.38 -2.14 19.97
N GLN A 306 19.93 -0.89 19.91
CA GLN A 306 19.78 -0.01 21.07
C GLN A 306 18.70 -0.52 22.04
N LEU A 307 17.53 -0.93 21.52
CA LEU A 307 16.50 -1.62 22.30
C LEU A 307 17.04 -2.93 22.90
N ARG A 308 17.74 -3.75 22.11
CA ARG A 308 18.31 -5.02 22.58
C ARG A 308 19.43 -4.80 23.61
N TYR A 309 20.18 -3.71 23.51
CA TYR A 309 21.14 -3.28 24.52
C TYR A 309 20.44 -2.85 25.81
N TYR A 310 19.40 -2.01 25.76
CA TYR A 310 18.61 -1.64 26.95
C TYR A 310 18.04 -2.89 27.64
N PHE A 311 17.48 -3.83 26.87
CA PHE A 311 16.98 -5.10 27.41
C PHE A 311 18.08 -6.02 27.97
N LYS A 312 19.34 -5.88 27.56
CA LYS A 312 20.47 -6.64 28.09
C LYS A 312 21.12 -5.99 29.31
N ALA A 313 21.27 -4.67 29.28
CA ALA A 313 21.88 -3.87 30.35
C ALA A 313 20.94 -3.65 31.53
N ASP A 314 19.62 -3.53 31.28
CA ASP A 314 18.57 -3.23 32.27
C ASP A 314 19.00 -2.13 33.27
N PRO A 315 19.42 -0.94 32.78
CA PRO A 315 20.15 0.05 33.57
C PRO A 315 19.37 0.54 34.79
N GLU A 316 18.05 0.68 34.64
CA GLU A 316 17.12 1.12 35.69
C GLU A 316 16.52 -0.07 36.49
N LYS A 317 16.89 -1.32 36.15
CA LYS A 317 16.40 -2.59 36.76
C LYS A 317 14.88 -2.81 36.67
N LEU A 318 14.22 -2.16 35.72
CA LEU A 318 12.76 -2.18 35.55
C LEU A 318 12.26 -3.44 34.83
N LEU A 319 13.16 -4.18 34.14
CA LEU A 319 12.80 -5.36 33.35
C LEU A 319 12.79 -6.68 34.15
N GLN A 320 13.22 -6.68 35.42
CA GLN A 320 13.22 -7.88 36.28
C GLN A 320 11.84 -8.34 36.77
N LYS A 321 10.79 -7.58 36.47
CA LYS A 321 9.42 -7.95 36.85
C LYS A 321 8.99 -9.25 36.15
N HIS A 322 8.41 -10.19 36.89
CA HIS A 322 8.06 -11.53 36.40
C HIS A 322 6.56 -11.83 36.43
N ILE A 323 6.15 -12.87 35.69
CA ILE A 323 4.79 -13.41 35.71
C ILE A 323 4.54 -14.11 37.06
N LYS A 324 3.37 -13.87 37.68
CA LYS A 324 3.01 -14.48 38.97
C LYS A 324 3.18 -16.01 38.91
N ASN A 325 3.89 -16.56 39.89
CA ASN A 325 4.30 -17.98 40.02
C ASN A 325 5.36 -18.48 39.01
N HIS A 326 5.93 -17.61 38.16
CA HIS A 326 6.99 -17.97 37.20
C HIS A 326 8.16 -16.98 37.30
N PRO A 327 9.05 -17.10 38.31
CA PRO A 327 10.14 -16.15 38.56
C PRO A 327 11.18 -16.10 37.42
N SER A 328 11.33 -17.18 36.64
CA SER A 328 12.17 -17.23 35.44
C SER A 328 11.60 -16.48 34.22
N ALA A 329 10.30 -16.15 34.24
CA ALA A 329 9.63 -15.44 33.16
C ALA A 329 9.59 -13.92 33.43
N THR A 330 10.78 -13.31 33.49
CA THR A 330 10.92 -11.85 33.63
C THR A 330 10.59 -11.14 32.32
N LEU A 331 10.22 -9.86 32.39
CA LEU A 331 9.99 -9.03 31.22
C LEU A 331 11.25 -8.93 30.35
N GLN A 332 12.43 -8.94 30.97
CA GLN A 332 13.73 -9.02 30.31
C GLN A 332 13.85 -10.30 29.47
N VAL A 333 13.63 -11.48 30.05
CA VAL A 333 13.74 -12.78 29.36
C VAL A 333 12.72 -12.90 28.23
N ILE A 334 11.48 -12.47 28.46
CA ILE A 334 10.42 -12.50 27.44
C ILE A 334 10.73 -11.51 26.31
N GLY A 335 11.22 -10.31 26.63
CA GLY A 335 11.57 -9.28 25.65
C GLY A 335 12.78 -9.64 24.81
N LEU A 336 13.85 -10.15 25.42
CA LEU A 336 15.01 -10.65 24.69
C LEU A 336 14.63 -11.83 23.78
N ALA A 337 13.83 -12.78 24.27
CA ALA A 337 13.34 -13.89 23.45
C ALA A 337 12.49 -13.43 22.24
N TYR A 338 11.67 -12.39 22.43
CA TYR A 338 10.86 -11.79 21.37
C TYR A 338 11.72 -11.00 20.36
N LEU A 339 12.72 -10.24 20.84
CA LEU A 339 13.68 -9.52 19.99
C LEU A 339 14.50 -10.52 19.16
N ASP A 340 15.01 -11.59 19.78
CA ASP A 340 15.73 -12.70 19.13
C ASP A 340 14.86 -13.53 18.14
N GLY A 341 13.65 -13.06 17.81
CA GLY A 341 12.81 -13.59 16.72
C GLY A 341 11.99 -14.83 17.06
N LYS A 342 11.95 -15.27 18.33
CA LYS A 342 11.16 -16.44 18.74
C LYS A 342 9.67 -16.14 18.69
N LYS A 343 8.89 -17.10 18.20
CA LYS A 343 7.43 -16.98 18.13
C LYS A 343 6.83 -17.07 19.54
N TRP A 344 5.69 -16.40 19.75
CA TRP A 344 4.97 -16.48 21.03
C TRP A 344 4.62 -17.92 21.48
N GLN A 345 4.44 -18.84 20.52
CA GLN A 345 4.29 -20.28 20.79
C GLN A 345 5.57 -20.87 21.41
N GLU A 346 6.73 -20.65 20.80
CA GLU A 346 8.04 -21.15 21.26
C GLU A 346 8.41 -20.55 22.63
N ILE A 347 8.07 -19.28 22.88
CA ILE A 347 8.25 -18.62 24.19
C ILE A 347 7.28 -19.20 25.24
N SER A 348 6.02 -19.44 24.87
CA SER A 348 5.01 -20.12 25.71
C SER A 348 5.49 -21.51 26.13
N ASP A 349 5.98 -22.29 25.17
CA ASP A 349 6.35 -23.69 25.36
C ASP A 349 7.67 -23.82 26.15
N SER A 350 8.63 -22.90 25.95
CA SER A 350 9.89 -22.86 26.72
C SER A 350 9.74 -22.38 28.16
N LEU A 351 8.73 -21.55 28.47
CA LEU A 351 8.46 -21.07 29.83
C LEU A 351 7.32 -21.81 30.54
N GLY A 352 6.56 -22.65 29.83
CA GLY A 352 5.39 -23.37 30.34
C GLY A 352 4.19 -22.45 30.64
N ILE A 353 4.07 -21.31 29.95
CA ILE A 353 3.07 -20.26 30.25
C ILE A 353 2.15 -20.06 29.05
N LYS A 354 0.83 -20.20 29.27
CA LYS A 354 -0.20 -19.94 28.24
C LYS A 354 0.03 -18.59 27.54
N ILE A 355 0.09 -18.61 26.20
CA ILE A 355 0.28 -17.45 25.32
C ILE A 355 -0.56 -16.24 25.73
N SER A 356 -1.82 -16.46 26.12
CA SER A 356 -2.72 -15.39 26.56
C SER A 356 -2.24 -14.69 27.84
N SER A 357 -1.71 -15.41 28.82
CA SER A 357 -1.13 -14.82 30.03
C SER A 357 0.18 -14.09 29.71
N LEU A 358 1.01 -14.71 28.87
CA LEU A 358 2.35 -14.22 28.52
C LEU A 358 2.30 -12.93 27.69
N ASN A 359 1.49 -12.89 26.62
CA ASN A 359 1.29 -11.68 25.81
C ASN A 359 0.61 -10.54 26.61
N ASN A 360 -0.41 -10.85 27.43
CA ASN A 360 -1.03 -9.84 28.30
C ASN A 360 -0.04 -9.26 29.31
N PHE A 361 0.85 -10.07 29.86
CA PHE A 361 1.91 -9.60 30.76
C PHE A 361 2.90 -8.70 30.02
N PHE A 362 3.39 -9.14 28.85
CA PHE A 362 4.34 -8.38 28.05
C PHE A 362 3.78 -7.00 27.67
N GLN A 363 2.64 -6.96 26.97
CA GLN A 363 2.04 -5.69 26.52
C GLN A 363 1.73 -4.72 27.66
N ARG A 364 1.25 -5.22 28.81
CA ARG A 364 0.92 -4.37 29.97
C ARG A 364 2.13 -3.71 30.64
N ASN A 365 3.30 -4.33 30.59
CA ASN A 365 4.51 -3.76 31.17
C ASN A 365 5.27 -2.93 30.13
N ILE A 366 5.37 -3.37 28.87
CA ILE A 366 5.94 -2.55 27.78
C ILE A 366 5.20 -1.23 27.64
N ARG A 367 3.85 -1.20 27.69
CA ARG A 367 3.09 0.06 27.63
C ARG A 367 3.39 1.02 28.78
N LYS A 368 3.91 0.54 29.92
CA LYS A 368 4.29 1.37 31.06
C LYS A 368 5.72 1.88 30.95
N LEU A 369 6.64 1.06 30.46
CA LEU A 369 8.06 1.37 30.34
C LEU A 369 8.42 2.06 29.01
N SER A 370 7.53 2.03 28.02
CA SER A 370 7.75 2.63 26.71
C SER A 370 8.23 4.10 26.75
N PRO A 371 7.73 4.99 27.64
CA PRO A 371 8.27 6.34 27.77
C PRO A 371 9.72 6.39 28.28
N GLU A 372 10.08 5.54 29.24
CA GLU A 372 11.43 5.50 29.85
C GLU A 372 12.45 4.86 28.91
N ILE A 373 12.07 3.76 28.25
CA ILE A 373 12.85 3.12 27.17
C ILE A 373 13.14 4.14 26.05
N LYS A 374 12.11 4.89 25.63
CA LYS A 374 12.25 5.91 24.60
C LYS A 374 13.19 7.03 25.04
N ARG A 375 13.01 7.57 26.25
CA ARG A 375 13.90 8.59 26.83
C ARG A 375 15.35 8.13 26.89
N TYR A 376 15.61 6.91 27.36
CA TYR A 376 16.96 6.35 27.43
C TYR A 376 17.64 6.28 26.05
N ILE A 377 16.88 5.86 25.03
CA ILE A 377 17.35 5.76 23.66
C ILE A 377 17.64 7.14 23.04
N GLU A 378 16.79 8.14 23.32
CA GLU A 378 16.95 9.51 22.82
C GLU A 378 18.00 10.34 23.59
N GLU A 379 18.32 10.01 24.86
CA GLU A 379 19.24 10.79 25.72
C GLU A 379 20.64 10.17 25.91
N GLU A 380 20.81 8.84 25.86
CA GLU A 380 22.11 8.16 26.09
C GLU A 380 22.69 7.43 24.86
N LEU A 381 21.92 7.24 23.77
CA LEU A 381 22.33 6.43 22.60
C LEU A 381 22.15 7.12 21.23
N GLY A 382 21.67 8.37 21.22
CA GLY A 382 21.54 9.23 20.03
C GLY A 382 22.54 10.39 20.01
#